data_AF-A0A3D1ERV3-F1
#
_entry.id   AF-A0A3D1ERV3-F1
#
_cell.length_a   1.000
_cell.length_b   1.000
_cell.length_c   1.000
_cell.angle_alpha   90.00
_cell.angle_beta   90.00
_cell.angle_gamma   90.00
#
_symmetry.space_group_name_H-M   'P 1'
#
loop_
_entity.id
_entity.type
_entity.pdbx_description
1 polymer ?
#
loop_
_entity_poly.entity_id
_entity_poly.type
_entity_poly.pdbx_seq_one_letter_code
_entity_poly.pdbx_strand_id
1 'polypeptide(L)' 'WMAGGGIKGGISVGETDELGAKAVRDRFHVKNLHATILHLMGMDPNNLTYFHNGLDESLVGVEGAEPIRQVLA' A
#
# COMPACT_ATOMS: atom_id res chain seq x y z
N TRP A 1 7.64 6.98 -1.96
CA TRP A 1 8.80 6.23 -2.48
C TRP A 1 9.23 5.24 -1.42
N MET A 2 9.86 4.13 -1.80
CA MET A 2 10.32 3.06 -0.89
C MET A 2 11.67 2.53 -1.39
N ALA A 3 12.48 1.98 -0.48
CA ALA A 3 13.75 1.33 -0.80
C ALA A 3 14.08 0.26 0.25
N GLY A 4 14.76 -0.82 -0.16
CA GLY A 4 15.14 -1.92 0.73
C GLY A 4 13.97 -2.81 1.15
N GLY A 5 14.18 -3.67 2.17
CA GLY A 5 13.11 -4.44 2.80
C GLY A 5 12.33 -5.39 1.89
N GLY A 6 12.92 -5.87 0.80
CA GLY A 6 12.23 -6.72 -0.19
C GLY A 6 11.51 -5.94 -1.30
N ILE A 7 11.79 -4.65 -1.47
CA ILE A 7 11.32 -3.85 -2.62
C ILE A 7 12.31 -3.96 -3.79
N LYS A 8 11.78 -4.13 -5.00
CA LYS A 8 12.54 -4.04 -6.26
C LYS A 8 13.09 -2.62 -6.43
N GLY A 9 14.41 -2.49 -6.54
CA GLY A 9 15.07 -1.22 -6.82
C GLY A 9 14.83 -0.73 -8.25
N GLY A 10 14.76 0.58 -8.44
CA GLY A 10 14.71 1.21 -9.77
C GLY A 10 13.40 1.05 -10.53
N ILE A 11 12.31 0.66 -9.86
CA ILE A 11 10.99 0.51 -10.47
C ILE A 11 10.10 1.74 -10.22
N SER A 12 9.29 2.08 -11.23
CA SER A 12 8.14 2.98 -11.10
C SER A 12 6.88 2.21 -11.51
N VAL A 13 5.80 2.37 -10.75
CA VAL A 13 4.54 1.63 -10.91
C VAL A 13 3.39 2.62 -10.97
N GLY A 14 2.47 2.40 -11.90
CA GLY A 14 1.38 3.32 -12.22
C GLY A 14 1.77 4.37 -13.25
N GLU A 15 0.74 5.05 -13.75
CA GLU A 15 0.87 6.09 -14.76
C GLU A 15 -0.25 7.11 -14.60
N THR A 16 0.06 8.37 -14.86
CA THR A 16 -0.90 9.47 -14.90
C THR A 16 -1.23 9.85 -16.34
N ASP A 17 -2.31 10.58 -16.56
CA ASP A 17 -2.58 11.21 -17.85
C ASP A 17 -1.42 12.13 -18.30
N GLU A 18 -1.47 12.57 -19.55
CA GLU A 18 -0.42 13.42 -20.18
C GLU A 18 -0.16 14.72 -19.42
N LEU A 19 -1.13 15.20 -18.64
CA LEU A 19 -1.03 16.42 -17.84
C LEU A 19 -0.62 16.14 -16.38
N GLY A 20 -0.57 14.88 -15.97
CA GLY A 20 -0.33 14.46 -14.59
C GLY A 20 -1.52 14.67 -13.64
N ALA A 21 -2.73 14.93 -14.15
CA ALA A 21 -3.88 15.32 -13.34
C ALA A 21 -4.60 14.13 -12.69
N LYS A 22 -4.63 12.97 -13.37
CA LYS A 22 -5.30 11.76 -12.88
C LYS A 22 -4.43 10.53 -13.10
N ALA A 23 -4.46 9.62 -12.14
CA ALA A 23 -3.92 8.27 -12.35
C ALA A 23 -4.79 7.52 -13.36
N VAL A 24 -4.19 6.92 -14.37
CA VAL A 24 -4.86 6.20 -15.46
C VAL A 24 -4.50 4.71 -15.52
N ARG A 25 -3.30 4.33 -15.05
CA ARG A 25 -2.85 2.92 -14.97
C ARG A 25 -2.37 2.57 -13.57
N ASP A 26 -2.56 1.32 -13.16
CA ASP A 26 -2.18 0.75 -11.85
C ASP A 26 -2.48 1.71 -10.70
N ARG A 27 -3.76 2.05 -10.56
CA ARG A 27 -4.24 3.05 -9.60
C ARG A 27 -4.29 2.45 -8.20
N PHE A 28 -3.44 2.95 -7.31
CA PHE A 28 -3.41 2.54 -5.92
C PHE A 28 -3.90 3.64 -4.99
N HIS A 29 -4.48 3.24 -3.87
CA HIS A 29 -4.80 4.13 -2.75
C HIS A 29 -3.73 4.02 -1.67
N VAL A 30 -3.68 4.96 -0.72
CA VAL A 30 -2.68 4.91 0.39
C VAL A 30 -2.77 3.61 1.21
N LYS A 31 -3.95 2.99 1.28
CA LYS A 31 -4.15 1.69 1.94
C LYS A 31 -3.33 0.56 1.30
N ASN A 32 -3.11 0.59 -0.03
CA ASN A 32 -2.25 -0.38 -0.69
C ASN A 32 -0.78 -0.20 -0.31
N LEU A 33 -0.35 1.06 -0.10
CA LEU A 33 1.00 1.34 0.38
C LEU A 33 1.20 0.81 1.80
N HIS A 34 0.25 1.08 2.71
CA HIS A 34 0.28 0.52 4.07
C HIS A 34 0.26 -1.01 4.05
N ALA A 35 -0.60 -1.62 3.23
CA ALA A 35 -0.64 -3.08 3.08
C ALA A 35 0.72 -3.65 2.64
N THR A 36 1.40 -2.96 1.72
CA THR A 36 2.74 -3.36 1.25
C THR A 36 3.76 -3.30 2.37
N ILE A 37 3.76 -2.22 3.15
CA ILE A 37 4.69 -2.04 4.27
C ILE A 37 4.47 -3.12 5.34
N LEU A 38 3.22 -3.32 5.78
CA LEU A 38 2.87 -4.33 6.78
C LEU A 38 3.23 -5.74 6.31
N HIS A 39 2.96 -6.07 5.05
CA HIS A 39 3.34 -7.34 4.45
C HIS A 39 4.85 -7.58 4.49
N LEU A 40 5.66 -6.57 4.15
CA LEU A 40 7.13 -6.67 4.19
C LEU A 40 7.68 -6.80 5.62
N MET A 41 6.92 -6.35 6.63
CA MET A 41 7.23 -6.60 8.04
C MET A 41 6.74 -7.96 8.55
N GLY A 42 6.14 -8.79 7.68
CA GLY A 42 5.59 -10.10 8.05
C GLY A 42 4.26 -10.03 8.81
N MET A 43 3.56 -8.90 8.74
CA MET A 43 2.26 -8.70 9.37
C MET A 43 1.13 -8.87 8.36
N ASP A 44 -0.02 -9.37 8.82
CA ASP A 44 -1.23 -9.40 8.01
C ASP A 44 -1.91 -8.01 8.04
N PRO A 45 -1.93 -7.28 6.91
CA PRO A 45 -2.48 -5.93 6.87
C PRO A 45 -3.98 -5.88 7.16
N ASN A 46 -4.73 -6.94 6.88
CA ASN A 46 -6.19 -6.93 7.04
C ASN A 46 -6.63 -7.28 8.48
N ASN A 47 -5.72 -7.84 9.29
CA ASN A 47 -6.00 -8.27 10.67
C ASN A 47 -5.29 -7.41 11.72
N LEU A 48 -4.38 -6.51 11.33
CA LEU A 48 -3.73 -5.59 12.26
C LEU A 48 -4.66 -4.42 12.59
N THR A 49 -5.14 -4.40 13.83
CA THR A 49 -5.96 -3.30 14.39
C THR A 49 -5.33 -2.74 15.65
N TYR A 50 -5.68 -1.49 15.96
CA TYR A 50 -5.29 -0.83 17.20
C TYR A 50 -6.50 -0.09 17.80
N PHE A 51 -6.80 -0.35 19.06
CA PHE A 51 -7.93 0.28 19.74
C PHE A 51 -7.60 1.74 20.10
N HIS A 52 -8.28 2.67 19.46
CA HIS A 52 -8.07 4.11 19.61
C HIS A 52 -9.40 4.86 19.42
N ASN A 53 -9.64 5.88 20.25
CA ASN A 53 -10.88 6.68 20.22
C ASN A 53 -12.19 5.86 20.26
N GLY A 54 -12.17 4.71 20.93
CA GLY A 54 -13.35 3.84 21.08
C GLY A 54 -13.61 2.92 19.89
N LEU A 55 -12.70 2.83 18.93
CA LEU A 55 -12.81 1.99 17.74
C LEU A 55 -11.53 1.18 17.52
N ASP A 56 -11.68 -0.02 16.96
CA ASP A 56 -10.55 -0.76 16.40
C ASP A 56 -10.17 -0.14 15.05
N GLU A 57 -9.14 0.70 15.04
CA GLU A 57 -8.65 1.37 13.85
C GLU A 57 -7.74 0.43 13.05
N SER A 58 -7.92 0.41 11.73
CA SER A 58 -7.08 -0.33 10.79
C SER A 58 -6.42 0.62 9.79
N LEU A 59 -5.12 0.41 9.52
CA LEU A 59 -4.37 1.20 8.53
C LEU A 59 -4.83 1.00 7.09
N VAL A 60 -5.54 -0.10 6.82
CA VAL A 60 -6.10 -0.42 5.49
C VAL A 60 -7.62 -0.25 5.43
N GLY A 61 -8.24 0.09 6.56
CA GLY A 61 -9.68 0.27 6.70
C GLY A 61 -10.47 -1.03 6.65
N VAL A 62 -11.79 -0.92 6.78
CA VAL A 62 -12.71 -2.05 6.87
C VAL A 62 -12.81 -2.90 5.60
N GLU A 63 -12.56 -2.29 4.44
CA GLU A 63 -12.55 -3.00 3.15
C GLU A 63 -11.27 -3.82 2.94
N GLY A 64 -10.27 -3.64 3.80
CA GLY A 64 -8.94 -4.18 3.60
C GLY A 64 -8.19 -3.55 2.42
N ALA A 65 -6.99 -4.07 2.19
CA ALA A 65 -6.18 -3.75 1.03
C ALA A 65 -5.15 -4.83 0.73
N GLU A 66 -4.86 -5.01 -0.56
CA GLU A 66 -3.77 -5.85 -1.03
C GLU A 66 -2.46 -5.06 -1.18
N PRO A 67 -1.31 -5.69 -0.90
CA PRO A 67 0.00 -5.16 -1.24
C PRO A 67 0.15 -4.84 -2.73
N ILE A 68 0.97 -3.84 -3.03
CA ILE A 68 1.38 -3.49 -4.39
C ILE A 68 2.41 -4.55 -4.85
N ARG A 69 1.92 -5.68 -5.36
CA ARG A 69 2.77 -6.83 -5.72
C ARG A 69 3.84 -6.49 -6.76
N GLN A 70 3.60 -5.48 -7.60
CA GLN A 70 4.51 -5.05 -8.65
C GLN A 70 5.84 -4.53 -8.12
N VAL A 71 5.86 -3.97 -6.89
CA VAL A 71 7.09 -3.44 -6.27
C VAL A 71 7.84 -4.44 -5.39
N LEU A 72 7.27 -5.62 -5.13
CA LEU A 72 7.88 -6.65 -4.28
C LEU A 72 8.96 -7.43 -5.07
N ALA A 73 10.09 -7.75 -4.44
CA ALA A 73 11.24 -8.48 -5.00
C ALA A 73 10.91 -9.94 -5.34
#